data_AF-A0A1L9GP07-F1
#
_entry.id   AF-A0A1L9GP07-F1
#
_cell.length_a   1.000
_cell.length_b   1.000
_cell.length_c   1.000
_cell.angle_alpha   90.00
_cell.angle_beta   90.00
_cell.angle_gamma   90.00
#
_symmetry.space_group_name_H-M   'P 1'
#
loop_
_entity.id
_entity.type
_entity.pdbx_description
1 polymer ?
#
loop_
_entity_poly.entity_id
_entity_poly.type
_entity_poly.pdbx_seq_one_letter_code
_entity_poly.pdbx_strand_id
1 'polypeptide(L)'
;MKKILLLTTISGLALSGCYSTQINMSMGNMRLITSSAAPQDVMDFATKTCKDDFYEGASFLSKAGNEYRFRCVKAEENEILIPIPGTTLTATAKAEAK
;
A
#
# COMPACT_ATOMS: atom_id res chain seq x y z
N MET A 1 45.44 8.73 50.42
CA MET A 1 44.12 9.16 49.91
C MET A 1 44.18 9.29 48.39
N LYS A 2 43.65 8.32 47.65
CA LYS A 2 43.38 8.43 46.21
C LYS A 2 42.23 7.49 45.88
N LYS A 3 41.29 8.05 45.13
CA LYS A 3 39.92 7.65 44.86
C LYS A 3 39.88 6.46 43.91
N ILE A 4 38.97 5.50 44.11
CA ILE A 4 38.31 4.69 43.06
C ILE A 4 37.14 3.95 43.71
N LEU A 5 35.92 4.28 43.29
CA LEU A 5 34.80 3.38 42.90
C LEU A 5 33.55 4.29 42.79
N LEU A 6 33.21 4.81 41.61
CA LEU A 6 32.25 4.19 40.69
C LEU A 6 30.97 3.70 41.39
N LEU A 7 30.02 4.63 41.54
CA LEU A 7 28.60 4.34 41.72
C LEU A 7 27.82 5.21 40.72
N THR A 8 27.82 4.73 39.47
CA THR A 8 26.69 4.70 38.54
C THR A 8 25.49 5.57 38.89
N THR A 9 25.59 6.89 38.68
CA THR A 9 24.42 7.73 38.39
C THR A 9 24.01 7.44 36.96
N ILE A 10 23.18 6.43 36.79
CA ILE A 10 22.47 6.10 35.56
C ILE A 10 21.43 7.21 35.36
N SER A 11 21.88 8.37 34.88
CA SER A 11 21.01 9.37 34.27
C SER A 11 20.82 8.97 32.81
N GLY A 12 20.13 7.84 32.64
CA GLY A 12 19.81 7.27 31.35
C GLY A 12 18.36 7.55 30.99
N LEU A 13 18.19 8.43 29.99
CA LEU A 13 17.06 8.45 29.06
C LEU A 13 15.67 8.77 29.64
N ALA A 14 15.39 10.07 29.79
CA ALA A 14 14.06 10.56 29.43
C ALA A 14 13.98 10.64 27.90
N LEU A 15 13.86 9.50 27.22
CA LEU A 15 13.52 9.45 25.79
C LEU A 15 12.01 9.66 25.65
N SER A 16 11.52 10.85 26.01
CA SER A 16 10.14 11.25 25.74
C SER A 16 10.01 11.56 24.25
N GLY A 17 9.79 10.52 23.48
CA GLY A 17 9.56 10.58 22.05
C GLY A 17 8.67 9.45 21.58
N CYS A 18 7.52 9.23 22.25
CA CYS A 18 6.45 8.44 21.67
C CYS A 18 5.76 9.27 20.58
N TYR A 19 6.43 9.46 19.45
CA TYR A 19 5.75 9.83 18.21
C TYR A 19 4.96 8.60 17.74
N SER A 20 3.75 8.43 18.29
CA SER A 20 2.76 7.55 17.69
C SER A 20 2.20 8.28 16.48
N THR A 21 2.92 8.23 15.36
CA THR A 21 2.28 8.50 14.08
C THR A 21 1.22 7.41 13.93
N GLN A 22 -0.05 7.80 13.97
CA GLN A 22 -1.14 6.88 13.68
C GLN A 22 -1.03 6.52 12.20
N ILE A 23 -0.32 5.43 11.91
CA ILE A 23 -0.27 4.86 10.56
C ILE A 23 -1.64 4.23 10.34
N ASN A 24 -2.57 5.01 9.78
CA ASN A 24 -3.86 4.52 9.34
C ASN A 24 -3.64 3.62 8.11
N MET A 25 -3.42 2.33 8.34
CA MET A 25 -3.47 1.33 7.27
C MET A 25 -4.94 1.00 7.01
N SER A 26 -5.53 1.68 6.03
CA SER A 26 -6.78 1.22 5.42
C SER A 26 -6.52 -0.12 4.74
N MET A 27 -6.82 -1.22 5.43
CA MET A 27 -6.71 -2.58 4.89
C MET A 27 -7.89 -2.93 3.98
N GLY A 28 -8.99 -2.16 4.00
CA GLY A 28 -10.24 -2.51 3.32
C GLY A 28 -10.13 -2.54 1.79
N ASN A 29 -9.29 -1.68 1.21
CA ASN A 29 -9.12 -1.57 -0.23
C ASN A 29 -7.93 -2.39 -0.78
N MET A 30 -7.26 -3.20 0.03
CA MET A 30 -6.14 -4.03 -0.45
C MET A 30 -6.67 -5.34 -1.05
N ARG A 31 -6.05 -5.82 -2.14
CA ARG A 31 -6.33 -7.12 -2.76
C ARG A 31 -5.02 -7.89 -3.00
N LEU A 32 -4.98 -9.14 -2.55
CA LEU A 32 -3.88 -10.06 -2.81
C LEU A 32 -4.34 -11.09 -3.85
N ILE A 33 -3.66 -11.15 -4.98
CA ILE A 33 -3.97 -12.06 -6.09
C ILE A 33 -2.76 -12.97 -6.29
N THR A 34 -2.95 -14.28 -6.15
CA THR A 34 -1.90 -15.27 -6.46
C THR A 34 -2.17 -15.84 -7.84
N SER A 35 -1.26 -15.61 -8.80
CA SER A 35 -1.43 -16.06 -10.18
C SER A 35 -0.10 -16.24 -10.89
N SER A 36 -0.07 -17.18 -11.83
CA SER A 36 1.02 -17.37 -12.81
C SER A 36 0.62 -16.92 -14.23
N ALA A 37 -0.53 -16.27 -14.38
CA ALA A 37 -1.02 -15.77 -15.66
C ALA A 37 -0.18 -14.60 -16.19
N ALA A 38 -0.45 -14.16 -17.41
CA ALA A 38 0.23 -12.99 -17.96
C ALA A 38 -0.08 -11.74 -17.11
N PRO A 39 0.87 -10.81 -16.94
CA PRO A 39 0.66 -9.60 -16.14
C PRO A 39 -0.60 -8.81 -16.53
N GLN A 40 -0.92 -8.73 -17.82
CA GLN A 40 -2.11 -8.03 -18.29
C GLN A 40 -3.40 -8.70 -17.79
N ASP A 41 -3.49 -10.03 -17.86
CA ASP A 41 -4.66 -10.77 -17.36
C ASP A 41 -4.87 -10.56 -15.86
N VAL A 42 -3.78 -10.51 -15.10
CA VAL A 42 -3.81 -10.23 -13.65
C VAL A 42 -4.27 -8.80 -13.38
N MET A 43 -3.77 -7.83 -14.15
CA MET A 43 -4.15 -6.42 -14.05
C MET A 43 -5.64 -6.21 -14.37
N ASP A 44 -6.14 -6.87 -15.42
CA ASP A 44 -7.53 -6.79 -15.85
C ASP A 44 -8.47 -7.43 -14.82
N PHE A 45 -8.08 -8.60 -14.28
CA PHE A 45 -8.81 -9.26 -13.21
C PHE A 45 -8.87 -8.40 -11.93
N ALA A 46 -7.74 -7.81 -11.52
CA ALA A 46 -7.69 -6.93 -10.36
C ALA A 46 -8.59 -5.70 -10.56
N THR A 47 -8.50 -5.06 -11.73
CA THR A 47 -9.31 -3.89 -12.07
C THR A 47 -10.79 -4.20 -12.06
N LYS A 48 -11.19 -5.33 -12.65
CA LYS A 48 -12.59 -5.78 -12.65
C LYS A 48 -13.09 -6.02 -11.23
N THR A 49 -12.33 -6.77 -10.43
CA THR A 49 -12.71 -7.08 -9.04
C THR A 49 -12.90 -5.81 -8.21
N CYS A 50 -11.98 -4.85 -8.32
CA CYS A 50 -12.11 -3.57 -7.63
C CYS A 50 -13.35 -2.78 -8.10
N LYS A 51 -13.67 -2.79 -9.40
CA LYS A 51 -14.87 -2.12 -9.93
C LYS A 51 -16.17 -2.75 -9.44
N ASP A 52 -16.22 -4.07 -9.35
CA ASP A 52 -17.36 -4.80 -8.80
C ASP A 52 -17.61 -4.44 -7.32
N ASP A 53 -16.55 -4.06 -6.59
CA ASP A 53 -16.58 -3.57 -5.20
C ASP A 53 -16.78 -2.03 -5.09
N PHE A 54 -17.26 -1.36 -6.14
CA PHE A 54 -17.51 0.10 -6.20
C PHE A 54 -16.25 0.99 -6.13
N TYR A 55 -15.08 0.47 -6.51
CA TYR A 55 -13.85 1.28 -6.70
C TYR A 55 -13.67 1.68 -8.18
N GLU A 56 -12.84 2.68 -8.46
CA GLU A 56 -12.54 3.14 -9.82
C GLU A 56 -11.67 2.12 -10.58
N GLY A 57 -10.77 1.46 -9.87
CA GLY A 57 -9.89 0.43 -10.43
C GLY A 57 -8.89 -0.11 -9.41
N ALA A 58 -7.95 -0.92 -9.88
CA ALA A 58 -6.85 -1.46 -9.09
C ALA A 58 -5.55 -0.71 -9.39
N SER A 59 -4.79 -0.39 -8.35
CA SER A 59 -3.44 0.17 -8.41
C SER A 59 -2.45 -0.87 -7.92
N PHE A 60 -1.46 -1.18 -8.73
CA PHE A 60 -0.42 -2.15 -8.43
C PHE A 60 0.53 -1.60 -7.36
N LEU A 61 0.85 -2.43 -6.37
CA LEU A 61 1.77 -2.08 -5.29
C LEU A 61 3.09 -2.84 -5.40
N SER A 62 3.01 -4.16 -5.49
CA SER A 62 4.20 -5.03 -5.56
C SER A 62 3.87 -6.45 -5.99
N LYS A 63 4.92 -7.18 -6.38
CA LYS A 63 4.87 -8.60 -6.71
C LYS A 63 5.96 -9.35 -5.94
N ALA A 64 5.61 -10.49 -5.35
CA ALA A 64 6.55 -11.41 -4.69
C ALA A 64 6.25 -12.84 -5.15
N GLY A 65 7.14 -13.43 -5.96
CA GLY A 65 6.85 -14.72 -6.60
C GLY A 65 5.61 -14.61 -7.47
N ASN A 66 4.57 -15.39 -7.18
CA ASN A 66 3.28 -15.37 -7.89
C ASN A 66 2.22 -14.51 -7.18
N GLU A 67 2.58 -13.83 -6.08
CA GLU A 67 1.67 -12.97 -5.34
C GLU A 67 1.76 -11.53 -5.83
N TYR A 68 0.61 -10.97 -6.20
CA TYR A 68 0.45 -9.59 -6.61
C TYR A 68 -0.38 -8.85 -5.55
N ARG A 69 0.11 -7.68 -5.14
CA ARG A 69 -0.57 -6.79 -4.19
C ARG A 69 -1.13 -5.60 -4.94
N PHE A 70 -2.42 -5.38 -4.78
CA PHE A 70 -3.14 -4.25 -5.35
C PHE A 70 -3.83 -3.45 -4.26
N ARG A 71 -4.03 -2.18 -4.55
CA ARG A 71 -4.93 -1.28 -3.84
C ARG A 71 -6.07 -0.89 -4.77
N CYS A 72 -7.31 -1.19 -4.40
CA CYS A 72 -8.48 -0.63 -5.05
C CYS A 72 -8.58 0.86 -4.72
N VAL A 73 -8.68 1.69 -5.74
CA VAL A 73 -8.68 3.15 -5.61
C VAL A 73 -10.08 3.69 -5.76
N LYS A 74 -10.51 4.59 -4.88
CA LYS A 74 -11.76 5.32 -5.03
C LYS A 74 -11.56 6.63 -5.77
N ALA A 75 -12.59 7.07 -6.50
CA ALA A 75 -12.56 8.33 -7.26
C ALA A 75 -12.37 9.56 -6.35
N GLU A 76 -12.83 9.50 -5.11
CA GLU A 76 -12.73 10.61 -4.15
C GLU A 76 -11.33 10.74 -3.53
N GLU A 77 -10.48 9.71 -3.63
CA GLU A 77 -9.19 9.67 -2.94
C GLU A 77 -8.06 10.34 -3.74
N ASN A 78 -8.32 10.84 -4.96
CA ASN A 78 -7.32 11.41 -5.88
C ASN A 78 -6.05 10.53 -6.04
N GLU A 79 -6.17 9.22 -5.79
CA GLU A 79 -5.06 8.29 -5.94
C GLU A 79 -4.90 7.91 -7.42
N ILE A 80 -3.66 7.82 -7.87
CA ILE A 80 -3.35 7.47 -9.26
C ILE A 80 -3.34 5.94 -9.39
N LEU A 81 -4.06 5.41 -10.38
CA LEU A 81 -3.99 4.00 -10.74
C LEU A 81 -2.61 3.71 -11.37
N ILE A 82 -1.85 2.81 -10.74
CA ILE A 82 -0.53 2.38 -11.22
C ILE A 82 -0.68 1.00 -11.86
N PRO A 83 -0.34 0.80 -13.15
CA PRO A 83 -0.35 -0.53 -13.76
C PRO A 83 0.81 -1.40 -13.26
N ILE A 84 0.71 -2.70 -13.50
CA ILE A 84 1.89 -3.59 -13.43
C ILE A 84 2.89 -3.13 -14.51
N PRO A 85 4.21 -3.10 -14.24
CA PRO A 85 5.20 -2.73 -15.25
C PRO A 85 5.03 -3.52 -16.56
N GLY A 86 4.97 -2.81 -17.69
CA GLY A 86 4.77 -3.40 -19.02
C GLY A 86 3.30 -3.71 -19.37
N THR A 87 2.34 -3.37 -18.50
CA THR A 87 0.90 -3.48 -18.78
C THR A 87 0.29 -2.12 -19.04
N THR A 88 -0.85 -2.12 -19.74
CA THR A 88 -1.66 -0.93 -19.96
C THR A 88 -2.89 -0.97 -19.09
N LEU A 89 -3.21 0.13 -18.42
CA LEU A 89 -4.55 0.32 -17.88
C LEU A 89 -5.48 0.59 -19.06
N THR A 90 -6.45 -0.29 -19.29
CA THR A 90 -7.56 0.08 -20.14
C THR A 90 -8.34 1.15 -19.40
N ALA A 91 -8.06 2.42 -19.72
CA ALA A 91 -8.87 3.53 -19.28
C ALA A 91 -10.29 3.23 -19.75
N THR A 92 -11.17 2.84 -18.82
CA THR A 92 -12.59 2.87 -19.11
C THR A 92 -12.87 4.34 -19.23
N ALA A 93 -13.15 4.79 -20.46
CA ALA A 93 -13.53 6.16 -20.76
C ALA A 93 -14.41 6.63 -19.62
N LYS A 94 -13.91 7.62 -18.87
CA LYS A 94 -14.71 8.41 -17.96
C LYS A 94 -15.94 8.74 -18.79
N ALA A 95 -17.09 8.14 -18.46
CA ALA A 95 -18.33 8.52 -19.09
C ALA A 95 -18.40 10.02 -18.80
N GLU A 96 -18.14 10.82 -19.83
CA GLU A 96 -18.28 12.26 -19.78
C GLU A 96 -19.71 12.47 -19.31
N ALA A 97 -19.84 12.85 -18.05
CA ALA A 97 -21.07 13.36 -17.50
C ALA A 97 -21.36 14.61 -18.33
N LYS A 98 -22.24 14.43 -19.32
CA LYS A 98 -22.84 15.50 -20.10
C LYS A 98 -23.79 16.30 -19.22
#